data_AF-A0A842STK8-F1
#
_entry.id   AF-A0A842STK8-F1
#
_cell.length_a   1.000
_cell.length_b   1.000
_cell.length_c   1.000
_cell.angle_alpha   90.00
_cell.angle_beta   90.00
_cell.angle_gamma   90.00
#
_symmetry.space_group_name_H-M   'P 1'
#
loop_
_entity.id
_entity.type
_entity.pdbx_description
1 polymer ?
#
loop_
_entity_poly.entity_id
_entity_poly.type
_entity_poly.pdbx_seq_one_letter_code
_entity_poly.pdbx_strand_id
1 'polypeptide(L)'
;MFEKIKNIEPEAKLRVMYLFNIVTLLPFGLFMIILPGVFIDLFNWPQQDPYIFGVAASIWAIFGFLSIFGYSDANKYIPILLMQLFYQVVWILGVFLVNAILYPPITFWGLILLVLMIIYTIGDLLVIPFRSFFEISK
;
A
#
# COMPACT_ATOMS: atom_id res chain seq x y z
N MET A 1 22.74 -14.34 21.85
CA MET A 1 21.42 -15.00 21.90
C MET A 1 20.30 -14.01 22.21
N PHE A 2 20.45 -13.13 23.21
CA PHE A 2 19.44 -12.13 23.58
C PHE A 2 19.18 -11.02 22.53
N GLU A 3 20.19 -10.55 21.79
CA GLU A 3 19.97 -9.61 20.67
C GLU A 3 19.12 -10.23 19.55
N LYS A 4 19.31 -11.51 19.26
CA LYS A 4 18.54 -12.25 18.25
C LYS A 4 17.05 -12.31 18.63
N ILE A 5 16.75 -12.44 19.93
CA ILE A 5 15.38 -12.46 20.46
C ILE A 5 14.73 -11.09 20.40
N LYS A 6 15.48 -10.01 20.67
CA LYS A 6 14.97 -8.63 20.59
C LYS A 6 14.64 -8.19 19.16
N ASN A 7 15.31 -8.76 18.16
CA ASN A 7 15.10 -8.48 16.75
C ASN A 7 13.99 -9.33 16.09
N ILE A 8 13.51 -10.39 16.75
CA ILE A 8 12.44 -11.25 16.20
C ILE A 8 11.09 -10.52 16.16
N GLU A 9 10.77 -9.70 17.17
CA GLU A 9 9.48 -9.00 17.23
C GLU A 9 9.33 -7.89 16.15
N PRO A 10 10.34 -7.03 15.90
CA PRO A 10 10.30 -6.08 14.78
C PRO A 10 10.23 -6.76 13.41
N GLU A 11 10.98 -7.85 13.22
CA GLU A 11 10.99 -8.58 11.95
C GLU A 11 9.64 -9.26 11.68
N ALA A 12 9.02 -9.85 12.70
CA ALA A 12 7.70 -10.46 12.57
C ALA A 12 6.63 -9.45 12.14
N LYS A 13 6.64 -8.23 12.69
CA LYS A 13 5.72 -7.14 12.30
C LYS A 13 5.89 -6.75 10.83
N LEU A 14 7.13 -6.62 10.37
CA LEU A 14 7.42 -6.37 8.96
C LEU A 14 6.89 -7.49 8.06
N ARG A 15 7.15 -8.76 8.42
CA ARG A 15 6.64 -9.93 7.67
C ARG A 15 5.12 -9.97 7.61
N VAL A 16 4.43 -9.59 8.69
CA VAL A 16 2.96 -9.48 8.70
C VAL A 16 2.49 -8.42 7.70
N MET A 17 3.14 -7.26 7.65
CA MET A 17 2.77 -6.21 6.69
C MET A 17 3.02 -6.65 5.24
N TYR A 18 4.16 -7.28 4.95
CA TYR A 18 4.42 -7.85 3.63
C TYR A 18 3.40 -8.92 3.25
N LEU A 19 3.06 -9.82 4.18
CA LEU A 19 2.03 -10.83 3.94
C LEU A 19 0.67 -10.19 3.67
N PHE A 20 0.32 -9.16 4.43
CA PHE A 20 -0.90 -8.39 4.21
C PHE A 20 -0.93 -7.86 2.77
N ASN A 21 0.11 -7.16 2.33
CA ASN A 21 0.24 -6.66 0.96
C ASN A 21 0.13 -7.76 -0.12
N ILE A 22 0.72 -8.94 0.11
CA ILE A 22 0.63 -10.07 -0.83
C ILE A 22 -0.82 -10.56 -0.94
N VAL A 23 -1.53 -10.65 0.18
CA VAL A 23 -2.90 -11.20 0.21
C VAL A 23 -3.93 -10.17 -0.27
N THR A 24 -3.67 -8.89 -0.13
CA THR A 24 -4.61 -7.83 -0.47
C THR A 24 -4.22 -7.11 -1.75
N LEU A 25 -3.11 -6.36 -1.78
CA LEU A 25 -2.74 -5.48 -2.89
C LEU A 25 -2.46 -6.26 -4.18
N LEU A 26 -1.77 -7.39 -4.09
CA LEU A 26 -1.43 -8.20 -5.27
C LEU A 26 -2.68 -8.70 -6.01
N PRO A 27 -3.58 -9.50 -5.40
CA PRO A 27 -4.75 -9.99 -6.11
C PRO A 27 -5.68 -8.86 -6.53
N PHE A 28 -5.83 -7.81 -5.72
CA PHE A 28 -6.70 -6.68 -6.07
C PHE A 28 -6.18 -5.91 -7.28
N GLY A 29 -4.88 -5.58 -7.30
CA GLY A 29 -4.24 -4.94 -8.45
C GLY A 29 -4.26 -5.81 -9.70
N LEU A 30 -3.97 -7.11 -9.59
CA LEU A 30 -4.06 -8.05 -10.71
C LEU A 30 -5.48 -8.20 -11.23
N PHE A 31 -6.48 -8.28 -10.35
CA PHE A 31 -7.88 -8.41 -10.75
C PHE A 31 -8.36 -7.17 -11.51
N MET A 32 -7.99 -5.97 -11.04
CA MET A 32 -8.26 -4.72 -11.74
C MET A 32 -7.57 -4.63 -13.11
N ILE A 33 -6.37 -5.19 -13.27
CA ILE A 33 -5.63 -5.19 -14.55
C ILE A 33 -6.21 -6.21 -15.54
N ILE A 34 -6.44 -7.44 -15.10
CA ILE A 34 -6.80 -8.56 -15.99
C ILE A 34 -8.28 -8.53 -16.35
N LEU A 35 -9.14 -8.14 -15.40
CA LEU A 35 -10.60 -8.13 -15.55
C LEU A 35 -11.22 -6.80 -15.09
N PRO A 36 -10.83 -5.65 -15.69
CA PRO A 36 -11.29 -4.33 -15.23
C PRO A 36 -12.81 -4.17 -15.28
N GLY A 37 -13.47 -4.66 -16.34
CA GLY A 37 -14.93 -4.59 -16.48
C GLY A 37 -15.66 -5.37 -15.37
N VAL A 38 -15.21 -6.60 -15.10
CA VAL A 38 -15.78 -7.44 -14.02
C VAL A 38 -15.58 -6.78 -12.67
N PHE A 39 -14.42 -6.18 -12.42
CA PHE A 39 -14.15 -5.46 -11.19
C PHE A 39 -15.10 -4.26 -11.01
N ILE A 40 -15.23 -3.45 -12.07
CA ILE A 40 -16.14 -2.29 -12.08
C ILE A 40 -17.58 -2.72 -11.80
N ASP A 41 -18.05 -3.78 -12.45
CA ASP A 41 -19.41 -4.30 -12.31
C ASP A 41 -19.65 -4.89 -10.91
N LEU A 42 -18.72 -5.71 -10.40
CA LEU A 42 -18.82 -6.37 -9.09
C LEU A 42 -18.95 -5.34 -7.96
N PHE A 43 -18.19 -4.26 -8.05
CA PHE A 43 -18.20 -3.21 -7.04
C PHE A 43 -19.21 -2.11 -7.35
N ASN A 44 -19.84 -2.07 -8.52
CA ASN A 44 -20.63 -0.92 -8.99
C ASN A 44 -19.83 0.39 -8.93
N TRP A 45 -18.57 0.33 -9.39
CA TRP A 45 -17.66 1.47 -9.45
C TRP A 45 -18.01 2.35 -10.68
N PRO A 46 -17.91 3.69 -10.61
CA PRO A 46 -17.96 4.53 -11.80
C PRO A 46 -16.95 4.10 -12.87
N GLN A 47 -17.39 4.14 -14.13
CA GLN A 47 -16.49 3.90 -15.27
C GLN A 47 -15.28 4.84 -15.22
N GLN A 48 -14.11 4.29 -15.48
CA GLN A 48 -12.82 4.99 -15.47
C GLN A 48 -12.20 4.92 -16.85
N ASP A 49 -11.31 5.86 -17.16
CA ASP A 49 -10.42 5.68 -18.31
C ASP A 49 -9.60 4.38 -18.11
N PRO A 50 -9.62 3.43 -19.07
CA PRO A 50 -8.99 2.13 -18.88
C PRO A 50 -7.48 2.21 -18.61
N TYR A 51 -6.78 3.18 -19.21
CA TYR A 51 -5.35 3.34 -19.01
C TYR A 51 -5.05 3.93 -17.63
N ILE A 52 -5.79 4.96 -17.21
CA ILE A 52 -5.63 5.54 -15.87
C ILE A 52 -5.98 4.52 -14.78
N PHE A 53 -7.03 3.73 -14.99
CA PHE A 53 -7.42 2.65 -14.07
C PHE A 53 -6.32 1.58 -13.97
N GLY A 54 -5.76 1.17 -15.11
CA GLY A 54 -4.63 0.24 -15.17
C GLY A 54 -3.36 0.78 -14.50
N VAL A 55 -3.05 2.07 -14.67
CA VAL A 55 -1.92 2.72 -13.98
C VAL A 55 -2.11 2.65 -12.46
N ALA A 56 -3.29 3.00 -11.93
CA ALA A 56 -3.57 2.90 -10.50
C ALA A 56 -3.43 1.45 -9.99
N ALA A 57 -4.02 0.49 -10.71
CA ALA A 57 -3.97 -0.92 -10.36
C ALA A 57 -2.54 -1.50 -10.37
N SER A 58 -1.69 -1.05 -11.31
CA SER A 58 -0.29 -1.47 -11.43
C SER A 58 0.54 -1.13 -10.21
N ILE A 59 0.25 0.00 -9.55
CA ILE A 59 0.96 0.42 -8.33
C ILE A 59 0.65 -0.56 -7.19
N TRP A 60 -0.60 -0.99 -7.05
CA TRP A 60 -0.97 -1.98 -6.03
C TRP A 60 -0.39 -3.35 -6.33
N ALA A 61 -0.45 -3.78 -7.60
CA ALA A 61 0.15 -5.04 -8.03
C ALA A 61 1.65 -5.07 -7.76
N ILE A 62 2.41 -4.01 -8.08
CA ILE A 62 3.87 -4.01 -7.88
C ILE A 62 4.24 -4.03 -6.39
N PHE A 63 3.53 -3.29 -5.53
CA PHE A 63 3.76 -3.38 -4.07
C PHE A 63 3.48 -4.79 -3.54
N GLY A 64 2.41 -5.43 -4.02
CA GLY A 64 2.09 -6.81 -3.70
C GLY A 64 3.18 -7.81 -4.14
N PHE A 65 3.66 -7.71 -5.39
CA PHE A 65 4.74 -8.56 -5.92
C PHE A 65 6.05 -8.35 -5.17
N LEU A 66 6.45 -7.10 -4.96
CA LEU A 66 7.69 -6.78 -4.24
C LEU A 66 7.65 -7.24 -2.79
N SER A 67 6.46 -7.26 -2.18
CA SER A 67 6.26 -7.78 -0.83
C SER A 67 6.54 -9.28 -0.70
N ILE A 68 6.53 -10.07 -1.79
CA ILE A 68 6.97 -11.48 -1.76
C ILE A 68 8.45 -11.59 -1.34
N PHE A 69 9.29 -10.72 -1.88
CA PHE A 69 10.69 -10.65 -1.48
C PHE A 69 10.85 -10.11 -0.06
N GLY A 70 10.04 -9.11 0.30
CA GLY A 70 10.00 -8.58 1.66
C GLY A 70 9.59 -9.60 2.70
N TYR A 71 8.64 -10.49 2.39
CA TYR A 71 8.27 -11.57 3.30
C TYR A 71 9.44 -12.53 3.58
N SER A 72 10.33 -12.73 2.61
CA SER A 72 11.49 -13.61 2.73
C SER A 72 12.61 -12.97 3.58
N ASP A 73 12.90 -11.68 3.35
CA ASP A 73 13.95 -10.91 4.04
C ASP A 73 13.42 -9.51 4.45
N ALA A 74 12.73 -9.46 5.59
CA ALA A 74 11.89 -8.31 5.94
C ALA A 74 12.67 -7.00 6.12
N ASN A 75 13.87 -7.08 6.68
CA ASN A 75 14.70 -5.91 6.99
C ASN A 75 15.34 -5.32 5.74
N LYS A 76 15.81 -6.16 4.81
CA LYS A 76 16.43 -5.71 3.56
C LYS A 76 15.48 -4.92 2.68
N TYR A 77 14.20 -5.27 2.74
CA TYR A 77 13.16 -4.77 1.85
C TYR A 77 12.31 -3.65 2.43
N ILE A 78 12.66 -3.10 3.60
CA ILE A 78 12.01 -1.90 4.19
C ILE A 78 11.80 -0.76 3.18
N PRO A 79 12.71 -0.47 2.21
CA PRO A 79 12.45 0.53 1.18
C PRO A 79 11.13 0.35 0.43
N ILE A 80 10.60 -0.87 0.26
CA ILE A 80 9.29 -1.10 -0.37
C ILE A 80 8.16 -0.52 0.47
N LEU A 81 8.15 -0.79 1.78
CA LEU A 81 7.15 -0.23 2.70
C LEU A 81 7.27 1.30 2.81
N LEU A 82 8.51 1.83 2.74
CA LEU A 82 8.71 3.28 2.66
C LEU A 82 8.14 3.87 1.37
N MET A 83 8.42 3.28 0.21
CA MET A 83 7.84 3.72 -1.07
C MET A 83 6.32 3.68 -1.04
N GLN A 84 5.76 2.61 -0.46
CA GLN A 84 4.33 2.45 -0.25
C GLN A 84 3.78 3.61 0.62
N LEU A 85 4.37 3.84 1.80
CA LEU A 85 4.01 4.94 2.70
C LEU A 85 4.00 6.31 1.98
N PHE A 86 5.06 6.64 1.26
CA PHE A 86 5.13 7.90 0.54
C PHE A 86 4.10 7.99 -0.58
N TYR A 87 3.85 6.90 -1.30
CA TYR A 87 2.79 6.85 -2.31
C TYR A 87 1.42 7.17 -1.69
N GLN A 88 1.08 6.58 -0.53
CA GLN A 88 -0.22 6.86 0.11
C GLN A 88 -0.30 8.29 0.61
N VAL A 89 0.76 8.84 1.20
CA VAL A 89 0.77 10.24 1.64
C VAL A 89 0.58 11.19 0.46
N VAL A 90 1.28 10.95 -0.66
CA VAL A 90 1.10 11.73 -1.89
C VAL A 90 -0.31 11.59 -2.44
N TRP A 91 -0.89 10.39 -2.42
CA TRP A 91 -2.25 10.17 -2.88
C TRP A 91 -3.28 10.88 -1.97
N ILE A 92 -3.16 10.75 -0.65
CA ILE A 92 -4.08 11.37 0.32
C ILE A 92 -4.03 12.90 0.19
N LEU A 93 -2.84 13.50 0.17
CA LEU A 93 -2.69 14.95 0.14
C LEU A 93 -2.88 15.53 -1.26
N GLY A 94 -2.32 14.90 -2.28
CA GLY A 94 -2.29 15.43 -3.65
C GLY A 94 -3.48 15.05 -4.50
N VAL A 95 -4.09 13.87 -4.26
CA VAL A 95 -5.25 13.41 -5.03
C VAL A 95 -6.51 13.63 -4.23
N PHE A 96 -6.65 13.01 -3.05
CA PHE A 96 -7.90 13.07 -2.30
C PHE A 96 -8.19 14.48 -1.76
N LEU A 97 -7.26 15.08 -1.01
CA LEU A 97 -7.50 16.38 -0.36
C LEU A 97 -7.69 17.51 -1.38
N VAL A 98 -6.88 17.53 -2.44
CA VAL A 98 -7.05 18.50 -3.54
C VAL A 98 -8.43 18.35 -4.17
N ASN A 99 -8.88 17.14 -4.49
CA ASN A 99 -10.23 16.93 -5.06
C ASN A 99 -11.33 17.31 -4.08
N ALA A 100 -11.18 16.99 -2.79
CA ALA A 100 -12.16 17.32 -1.76
C ALA A 100 -12.36 18.85 -1.61
N ILE A 101 -11.30 19.64 -1.81
CA ILE A 101 -11.34 21.10 -1.71
C ILE A 101 -11.85 21.74 -3.01
N LEU A 102 -11.34 21.30 -4.16
CA LEU A 102 -11.61 21.95 -5.45
C LEU A 102 -12.89 21.47 -6.13
N TYR A 103 -13.32 20.23 -5.88
CA TYR A 103 -14.42 19.57 -6.60
C TYR A 103 -15.41 18.87 -5.65
N PRO A 104 -16.06 19.59 -4.70
CA PRO A 104 -17.08 19.01 -3.86
C PRO A 104 -18.35 18.62 -4.67
N PRO A 105 -19.12 17.59 -4.26
CA PRO A 105 -18.95 16.77 -3.05
C PRO A 105 -18.00 15.57 -3.24
N ILE A 106 -17.45 15.07 -2.13
CA ILE A 106 -16.61 13.86 -2.13
C ILE A 106 -17.45 12.65 -2.51
N THR A 107 -16.98 11.86 -3.48
CA THR A 107 -17.66 10.64 -3.92
C THR A 107 -17.56 9.53 -2.87
N PHE A 108 -18.55 8.64 -2.83
CA PHE A 108 -18.54 7.45 -1.97
C PHE A 108 -17.28 6.59 -2.17
N TRP A 109 -16.89 6.34 -3.44
CA TRP A 109 -15.67 5.61 -3.77
C TRP A 109 -14.40 6.33 -3.34
N GLY A 110 -14.38 7.66 -3.41
CA GLY A 110 -13.29 8.47 -2.88
C GLY A 110 -13.11 8.26 -1.37
N LEU A 111 -14.19 8.18 -0.60
CA LEU A 111 -14.14 7.90 0.84
C LEU A 111 -13.66 6.47 1.14
N ILE A 112 -14.14 5.47 0.39
CA ILE A 112 -13.67 4.08 0.55
C ILE A 112 -12.15 4.01 0.34
N LEU A 113 -11.65 4.61 -0.75
CA LEU A 113 -10.23 4.61 -1.07
C LEU A 113 -9.42 5.36 -0.02
N LEU A 114 -9.91 6.48 0.50
CA LEU A 114 -9.26 7.19 1.60
C LEU A 114 -9.10 6.28 2.83
N VAL A 115 -10.17 5.59 3.25
CA VAL A 115 -10.13 4.69 4.41
C VAL A 115 -9.10 3.58 4.20
N LEU A 116 -9.07 2.97 3.01
CA LEU A 116 -8.07 1.97 2.67
C LEU A 116 -6.65 2.56 2.76
N MET A 117 -6.39 3.71 2.13
CA MET A 117 -5.08 4.36 2.16
C MET A 117 -4.63 4.70 3.59
N ILE A 118 -5.55 5.14 4.45
CA ILE A 118 -5.26 5.40 5.87
C ILE A 118 -4.87 4.12 6.61
N ILE A 119 -5.58 3.01 6.38
CA ILE A 119 -5.25 1.72 7.01
C ILE A 119 -3.82 1.29 6.66
N TYR A 120 -3.43 1.33 5.39
CA TYR A 120 -2.06 0.99 5.00
C TYR A 120 -1.04 1.98 5.55
N THR A 121 -1.32 3.28 5.46
CA THR A 121 -0.43 4.35 6.00
C THR A 121 -0.13 4.11 7.48
N ILE A 122 -1.18 3.86 8.28
CA ILE A 122 -1.03 3.56 9.71
C ILE A 122 -0.27 2.25 9.91
N GLY A 123 -0.60 1.22 9.13
CA GLY A 123 0.11 -0.07 9.16
C GLY A 123 1.61 0.10 8.94
N ASP A 124 2.01 0.80 7.88
CA ASP A 124 3.41 1.08 7.55
C ASP A 124 4.10 1.88 8.67
N LEU A 125 3.45 2.93 9.20
CA LEU A 125 4.00 3.72 10.31
C LEU A 125 4.23 2.90 11.59
N LEU A 126 3.42 1.87 11.83
CA LEU A 126 3.53 1.00 13.01
C LEU A 126 4.62 -0.08 12.85
N VAL A 127 4.89 -0.54 11.64
CA VAL A 127 5.84 -1.65 11.41
C VAL A 127 7.24 -1.17 11.02
N ILE A 128 7.39 -0.01 10.38
CA ILE A 128 8.69 0.49 9.94
C ILE A 128 9.51 0.97 11.15
N PRO A 129 10.70 0.40 11.41
CA PRO A 129 11.55 0.83 12.51
C PRO A 129 12.39 2.04 12.09
N PHE A 130 11.75 3.22 11.94
CA PHE A 130 12.38 4.44 11.38
C PHE A 130 13.73 4.77 12.02
N ARG A 131 13.82 4.70 13.35
CA ARG A 131 15.06 5.03 14.08
C ARG A 131 16.21 4.11 13.69
N SER A 132 16.00 2.80 13.75
CA SER A 132 17.03 1.81 13.42
C SER A 132 17.40 1.84 11.94
N PHE A 133 16.42 2.08 11.05
CA PHE A 133 16.67 2.16 9.62
C PHE A 133 17.58 3.34 9.24
N PHE A 134 17.37 4.53 9.82
CA PHE A 134 18.19 5.71 9.54
C PHE A 134 19.50 5.78 10.35
N GLU A 135 19.66 4.96 11.39
CA GLU A 135 20.93 4.84 12.14
C GLU A 135 21.98 3.99 11.39
N ILE A 136 21.56 3.01 10.59
CA ILE A 136 22.45 2.12 9.81
C ILE A 136 23.13 2.87 8.63
N SER A 137 22.64 4.04 8.24
CA SER A 137 23.19 4.83 7.12
C SER A 137 24.33 5.80 7.52
N LYS A 138 24.88 5.68 8.74
CA LYS A 138 26.04 6.44 9.21
C LYS A 138 27.24 5.52 9.41
#